data_AF-A0A1V5W470-F1
#
_entry.id   AF-A0A1V5W470-F1
#
_cell.length_a   1.000
_cell.length_b   1.000
_cell.length_c   1.000
_cell.angle_alpha   90.00
_cell.angle_beta   90.00
_cell.angle_gamma   90.00
#
_symmetry.space_group_name_H-M   'P 1'
#
loop_
_entity.id
_entity.type
_entity.pdbx_description
1 polymer ?
#
loop_
_entity_poly.entity_id
_entity_poly.type
_entity_poly.pdbx_seq_one_letter_code
_entity_poly.pdbx_strand_id
1 'polypeptide(L)'
;MKFQLIHEDYILSLCDNDIEFINRLYQSYLEQTADLEQKLRQCILQYDYAQAKRIIHTLKSSFSVLGVTSCNAEIALSESETFHTLSHTDFSEVIEKIIAVYIQASQEFSIFIQNLLKS
;
A
#
# COMPACT_ATOMS: atom_id res chain seq x y z
N MET A 1 -10.33 3.85 18.13
CA MET A 1 -9.87 4.96 17.25
C MET A 1 -10.60 4.78 15.92
N LYS A 2 -10.63 5.77 15.01
CA LYS A 2 -11.19 5.51 13.66
C LYS A 2 -10.08 5.77 12.64
N PHE A 3 -9.55 4.69 12.09
CA PHE A 3 -8.62 4.76 10.96
C PHE A 3 -9.34 5.28 9.70
N GLN A 4 -8.61 5.96 8.82
CA GLN A 4 -9.18 6.55 7.61
C GLN A 4 -9.04 5.62 6.41
N LEU A 5 -7.97 4.83 6.35
CA LEU A 5 -7.63 3.97 5.22
C LEU A 5 -7.77 2.48 5.52
N ILE A 6 -7.33 2.04 6.70
CA ILE A 6 -7.46 0.62 7.09
C ILE A 6 -8.77 0.35 7.81
N HIS A 7 -9.27 -0.88 7.69
CA HIS A 7 -10.51 -1.32 8.33
C HIS A 7 -10.23 -2.37 9.41
N GLU A 8 -10.27 -1.96 10.68
CA GLU A 8 -9.95 -2.83 11.84
C GLU A 8 -10.79 -4.12 11.85
N ASP A 9 -12.11 -3.99 11.76
CA ASP A 9 -13.04 -5.12 11.79
C ASP A 9 -12.80 -6.10 10.64
N TYR A 10 -12.40 -5.59 9.48
CA TYR A 10 -12.06 -6.41 8.32
C TYR A 10 -10.78 -7.21 8.57
N ILE A 11 -9.73 -6.57 9.08
CA ILE A 11 -8.45 -7.25 9.40
C ILE A 11 -8.67 -8.30 10.49
N LEU A 12 -9.41 -7.96 11.55
CA LEU A 12 -9.76 -8.88 12.63
C LEU A 12 -10.57 -10.08 12.11
N SER A 13 -11.56 -9.83 11.26
CA SER A 13 -12.36 -10.89 10.65
C SER A 13 -11.56 -11.74 9.66
N LEU A 14 -10.64 -11.15 8.89
CA LEU A 14 -9.78 -11.87 7.94
C LEU A 14 -8.83 -12.83 8.66
N CYS A 15 -8.44 -12.48 9.88
CA CYS A 15 -7.49 -13.23 10.69
C CYS A 15 -8.16 -14.03 11.82
N ASP A 16 -9.48 -14.22 11.79
CA ASP A 16 -10.23 -14.95 12.83
C ASP A 16 -9.96 -14.46 14.27
N ASN A 17 -9.65 -13.17 14.43
CA ASN A 17 -9.19 -12.54 15.68
C ASN A 17 -7.90 -13.15 16.28
N ASP A 18 -7.11 -13.89 15.49
CA ASP A 18 -5.80 -14.41 15.90
C ASP A 18 -4.74 -13.28 15.85
N ILE A 19 -4.44 -12.74 17.03
CA ILE A 19 -3.47 -11.65 17.20
C ILE A 19 -2.05 -12.06 16.77
N GLU A 20 -1.64 -13.31 17.00
CA GLU A 20 -0.32 -13.79 16.58
C GLU A 20 -0.23 -13.87 15.06
N PHE A 21 -1.30 -14.31 14.40
CA PHE A 21 -1.38 -14.31 12.94
C PHE A 21 -1.39 -12.88 12.38
N ILE A 22 -2.14 -11.97 12.96
CA ILE A 22 -2.16 -10.54 12.57
C ILE A 22 -0.76 -9.92 12.70
N ASN A 23 -0.02 -10.22 13.77
CA ASN A 23 1.34 -9.73 13.95
C ASN A 23 2.30 -10.32 12.90
N ARG A 24 2.19 -11.62 12.56
CA ARG A 24 2.99 -12.22 11.48
C ARG A 24 2.69 -11.57 10.12
N LEU A 25 1.42 -11.32 9.83
CA LEU A 25 0.97 -10.62 8.65
C LEU A 25 1.58 -9.21 8.57
N TYR A 26 1.64 -8.49 9.69
CA TYR A 26 2.32 -7.19 9.77
C TYR A 26 3.83 -7.29 9.53
N GLN A 27 4.52 -8.31 10.06
CA GLN A 27 5.95 -8.50 9.77
C GLN A 27 6.18 -8.77 8.28
N SER A 28 5.38 -9.65 7.67
CA SER A 28 5.45 -9.89 6.22
C SER A 28 5.15 -8.65 5.40
N TYR A 29 4.20 -7.81 5.84
CA TYR A 29 3.94 -6.51 5.22
C TYR A 29 5.19 -5.63 5.25
N LEU A 30 5.83 -5.46 6.41
CA LEU A 30 7.04 -4.63 6.56
C LEU A 30 8.19 -5.13 5.67
N GLU A 31 8.38 -6.44 5.56
CA GLU A 31 9.41 -7.03 4.69
C GLU A 31 9.13 -6.76 3.21
N GLN A 32 7.88 -6.91 2.77
CA GLN A 32 7.48 -6.75 1.38
C GLN A 32 7.46 -5.28 0.93
N THR A 33 7.13 -4.37 1.84
CA THR A 33 7.06 -2.93 1.54
C THR A 33 8.31 -2.17 1.98
N ALA A 34 9.37 -2.88 2.39
CA ALA A 34 10.66 -2.27 2.68
C ALA A 34 11.15 -1.44 1.47
N ASP A 35 11.47 -0.18 1.76
CA ASP A 35 11.94 0.83 0.80
C ASP A 35 10.98 1.12 -0.36
N LEU A 36 9.69 0.75 -0.25
CA LEU A 36 8.73 0.90 -1.34
C LEU A 36 8.55 2.37 -1.74
N GLU A 37 8.47 3.27 -0.76
CA GLU A 37 8.44 4.72 -1.01
C GLU A 37 9.68 5.14 -1.82
N GLN A 38 10.88 4.78 -1.36
CA GLN A 38 12.12 5.16 -2.04
C GLN A 38 12.16 4.64 -3.47
N LYS A 39 11.76 3.38 -3.68
CA LYS A 39 11.73 2.75 -5.01
C LYS A 39 10.73 3.44 -5.95
N LEU A 40 9.54 3.81 -5.45
CA LEU A 40 8.55 4.55 -6.23
C LEU A 40 9.04 5.97 -6.56
N ARG A 41 9.67 6.68 -5.62
CA ARG A 41 10.29 7.99 -5.89
C ARG A 41 11.42 7.90 -6.91
N GLN A 42 12.22 6.83 -6.88
CA GLN A 42 13.22 6.59 -7.93
C GLN A 42 12.58 6.37 -9.30
N CYS A 43 11.45 5.66 -9.37
CA CYS A 43 10.72 5.48 -10.63
C CYS A 43 10.23 6.82 -11.19
N ILE A 44 9.79 7.76 -10.35
CA ILE A 44 9.45 9.13 -10.77
C ILE A 44 10.67 9.82 -11.39
N LEU A 45 11.82 9.81 -10.70
CA LEU A 45 13.03 10.50 -11.17
C LEU A 45 13.57 9.92 -12.49
N GLN A 46 13.39 8.62 -12.71
CA GLN A 46 13.90 7.90 -13.88
C GLN A 46 12.86 7.69 -14.97
N TYR A 47 11.59 8.04 -14.72
CA TYR A 47 10.44 7.68 -15.56
C TYR A 47 10.40 6.18 -15.87
N ASP A 48 10.68 5.35 -14.86
CA ASP A 48 10.66 3.89 -15.00
C ASP A 48 9.25 3.33 -14.76
N TYR A 49 8.41 3.40 -15.80
CA TYR A 49 7.04 2.89 -15.79
C TYR A 49 6.97 1.39 -15.49
N ALA A 50 7.92 0.61 -16.01
CA ALA A 50 7.90 -0.84 -15.88
C ALA A 50 8.19 -1.25 -14.43
N GLN A 51 9.17 -0.61 -13.81
CA GLN A 51 9.50 -0.84 -12.41
C GLN A 51 8.39 -0.33 -11.48
N ALA A 52 7.82 0.85 -11.77
CA ALA A 52 6.67 1.37 -11.03
C ALA A 52 5.50 0.37 -11.04
N LYS A 53 5.12 -0.14 -12.21
CA LYS A 53 4.04 -1.14 -12.36
C LYS A 53 4.27 -2.38 -11.50
N ARG A 54 5.50 -2.91 -11.47
CA ARG A 54 5.86 -4.06 -10.63
C ARG A 54 5.71 -3.77 -9.14
N ILE A 55 6.19 -2.61 -8.70
CA ILE A 55 6.10 -2.21 -7.28
C ILE A 55 4.64 -2.02 -6.87
N ILE A 56 3.85 -1.35 -7.69
CA ILE A 56 2.42 -1.11 -7.43
C ILE A 56 1.65 -2.44 -7.36
N HIS A 57 2.01 -3.42 -8.19
CA HIS A 57 1.40 -4.74 -8.13
C HIS A 57 1.66 -5.46 -6.79
N THR A 58 2.88 -5.37 -6.26
CA THR A 58 3.17 -5.88 -4.89
C THR A 58 2.33 -5.14 -3.86
N LEU A 59 2.27 -3.80 -3.94
CA LEU A 59 1.51 -2.97 -3.01
C LEU A 59 0.01 -3.26 -3.01
N LYS A 60 -0.58 -3.54 -4.18
CA LYS A 60 -2.00 -3.90 -4.33
C LYS A 60 -2.37 -5.09 -3.46
N SER A 61 -1.51 -6.11 -3.41
CA SER A 61 -1.75 -7.30 -2.60
C SER A 61 -1.79 -6.93 -1.12
N SER A 62 -0.85 -6.10 -0.67
CA SER A 62 -0.83 -5.58 0.70
C SER A 62 -2.07 -4.73 1.02
N PHE A 63 -2.50 -3.85 0.11
CA PHE A 63 -3.70 -3.03 0.30
C PHE A 63 -4.98 -3.85 0.39
N SER A 64 -5.08 -4.95 -0.38
CA SER A 64 -6.23 -5.87 -0.28
C SER A 64 -6.34 -6.51 1.09
N VAL A 65 -5.21 -6.83 1.73
CA VAL A 65 -5.17 -7.39 3.08
C VAL A 65 -5.57 -6.35 4.13
N LEU A 66 -5.18 -5.09 3.93
CA LEU A 66 -5.49 -3.99 4.86
C LEU A 66 -6.88 -3.36 4.63
N GLY A 67 -7.57 -3.74 3.56
CA GLY A 67 -8.84 -3.14 3.16
C GLY A 67 -8.69 -1.75 2.54
N VAL A 68 -7.48 -1.34 2.14
CA VAL A 68 -7.21 0.00 1.60
C VAL A 68 -7.76 0.09 0.17
N THR A 69 -8.68 1.03 -0.06
CA THR A 69 -9.36 1.20 -1.36
C THR A 69 -9.16 2.58 -1.98
N SER A 70 -8.57 3.52 -1.25
CA SER A 70 -8.52 4.95 -1.59
C SER A 70 -7.69 5.30 -2.84
N CYS A 71 -6.86 4.38 -3.33
CA CYS A 71 -6.10 4.55 -4.59
C CYS A 71 -6.37 3.45 -5.63
N ASN A 72 -7.56 2.81 -5.58
CA ASN A 72 -7.90 1.74 -6.53
C ASN A 72 -7.89 2.22 -7.98
N ALA A 73 -8.24 3.48 -8.25
CA ALA A 73 -8.21 4.05 -9.60
C ALA A 73 -6.77 4.14 -10.14
N GLU A 74 -5.83 4.59 -9.31
CA GLU A 74 -4.41 4.71 -9.65
C GLU A 74 -3.77 3.33 -9.85
N ILE A 75 -4.13 2.37 -9.00
CA ILE A 75 -3.68 0.97 -9.15
C ILE A 75 -4.22 0.39 -10.47
N ALA A 76 -5.52 0.56 -10.76
CA ALA A 76 -6.11 0.10 -12.01
C ALA A 76 -5.46 0.76 -13.24
N LEU A 77 -5.16 2.06 -13.15
CA LEU A 77 -4.43 2.77 -14.20
C LEU A 77 -3.04 2.17 -14.41
N SER A 78 -2.30 1.82 -13.34
CA SER A 78 -0.99 1.18 -13.45
C SER A 78 -1.01 -0.19 -14.14
N GLU A 79 -2.15 -0.89 -14.04
CA GLU A 79 -2.35 -2.20 -14.68
C GLU A 79 -2.71 -2.06 -16.16
N SER A 80 -3.25 -0.90 -16.58
CA SER A 80 -3.69 -0.63 -17.94
C SER A 80 -2.55 -0.57 -18.96
N GLU A 81 -2.90 -0.77 -20.23
CA GLU A 81 -2.00 -0.50 -21.35
C GLU A 81 -1.68 0.99 -21.48
N THR A 82 -2.53 1.89 -21.01
CA THR A 82 -2.27 3.34 -21.13
C THR A 82 -1.24 3.87 -20.13
N PHE A 83 -0.81 3.06 -19.15
CA PHE A 83 0.11 3.51 -18.12
C PHE A 83 1.47 3.97 -18.67
N HIS A 84 2.01 3.22 -19.63
CA HIS A 84 3.31 3.53 -20.25
C HIS A 84 3.25 4.70 -21.25
N THR A 85 2.05 5.20 -21.55
CA THR A 85 1.81 6.35 -22.43
C THR A 85 1.47 7.62 -21.68
N LEU A 86 1.38 7.57 -20.34
CA LEU A 86 1.13 8.76 -19.52
C LEU A 86 2.24 9.78 -19.70
N SER A 87 1.86 11.06 -19.67
CA SER A 87 2.85 12.12 -19.60
C SER A 87 3.69 11.97 -18.32
N HIS A 88 4.90 12.51 -18.32
CA HIS A 88 5.77 12.47 -17.14
C HIS A 88 5.10 13.11 -15.90
N THR A 89 4.31 14.17 -16.12
CA THR A 89 3.54 14.84 -15.06
C THR A 89 2.45 13.90 -14.52
N ASP A 90 1.61 13.33 -15.39
CA ASP A 90 0.53 12.43 -14.96
C ASP A 90 1.08 11.18 -14.27
N PHE A 91 2.18 10.62 -14.79
CA PHE A 91 2.87 9.50 -14.17
C PHE A 91 3.31 9.85 -12.75
N SER A 92 3.99 11.00 -12.58
CA SER A 92 4.45 11.45 -11.26
C SER A 92 3.29 11.66 -10.29
N GLU A 93 2.19 12.26 -10.73
CA GLU A 93 0.99 12.47 -9.91
C GLU A 93 0.36 11.15 -9.44
N VAL A 94 0.25 10.16 -10.34
CA VAL A 94 -0.26 8.83 -10.02
C VAL A 94 0.62 8.15 -8.96
N ILE A 95 1.94 8.17 -9.15
CA ILE A 95 2.87 7.56 -8.21
C ILE A 95 2.87 8.27 -6.85
N GLU A 96 2.88 9.61 -6.81
CA GLU A 96 2.84 10.38 -5.56
C GLU A 96 1.54 10.12 -4.79
N LYS A 97 0.40 9.98 -5.47
CA LYS A 97 -0.87 9.63 -4.82
C LYS A 97 -0.80 8.23 -4.19
N ILE A 98 -0.20 7.26 -4.88
CA ILE A 98 0.01 5.91 -4.34
C ILE A 98 0.96 5.95 -3.12
N ILE A 99 2.05 6.72 -3.19
CA ILE A 99 2.99 6.90 -2.07
C ILE A 99 2.27 7.48 -0.85
N ALA A 100 1.45 8.52 -1.03
CA ALA A 100 0.72 9.16 0.06
C ALA A 100 -0.20 8.17 0.79
N VAL A 101 -0.96 7.37 0.02
CA VAL A 101 -1.83 6.33 0.58
C VAL A 101 -1.02 5.25 1.29
N TYR A 102 0.10 4.81 0.71
CA TYR A 102 1.00 3.83 1.34
C TYR A 102 1.54 4.31 2.69
N ILE A 103 2.04 5.55 2.76
CA ILE A 103 2.60 6.13 3.98
C ILE A 103 1.53 6.15 5.08
N GLN A 104 0.34 6.66 4.75
CA GLN A 104 -0.74 6.75 5.73
C GLN A 104 -1.24 5.37 6.16
N ALA A 105 -1.46 4.43 5.23
CA ALA A 105 -1.89 3.08 5.56
C ALA A 105 -0.87 2.34 6.44
N SER A 106 0.43 2.54 6.19
CA SER A 106 1.50 1.95 7.00
C SER A 106 1.51 2.49 8.43
N GLN A 107 1.30 3.80 8.59
CA GLN A 107 1.20 4.45 9.90
C GLN A 107 -0.02 3.93 10.67
N GLU A 108 -1.18 3.89 10.02
CA GLU A 108 -2.41 3.37 10.61
C GLU A 108 -2.26 1.90 11.03
N PHE A 109 -1.66 1.06 10.16
CA PHE A 109 -1.47 -0.35 10.46
C PHE A 109 -0.48 -0.55 11.62
N SER A 110 0.60 0.24 11.68
CA SER A 110 1.52 0.23 12.80
C SER A 110 0.82 0.57 14.13
N ILE A 111 -0.03 1.60 14.14
CA ILE A 111 -0.78 2.00 15.35
C ILE A 111 -1.80 0.91 15.73
N PHE A 112 -2.48 0.31 14.76
CA PHE A 112 -3.40 -0.80 14.98
C PHE A 112 -2.71 -1.97 15.71
N ILE A 113 -1.57 -2.42 15.19
CA ILE A 113 -0.78 -3.49 15.80
C ILE A 113 -0.31 -3.13 17.21
N GLN A 114 0.18 -1.90 17.42
CA GLN A 114 0.61 -1.46 18.75
C GLN A 114 -0.54 -1.44 19.76
N ASN A 115 -1.77 -1.14 19.34
CA ASN A 115 -2.93 -1.16 20.21
C ASN A 115 -3.38 -2.59 20.52
N LEU A 116 -3.36 -3.48 19.52
CA LEU A 116 -3.67 -4.89 19.70
C LEU A 116 -2.73 -5.56 20.70
N LEU A 117 -1.43 -5.29 20.61
CA LEU A 117 -0.42 -5.91 21.49
C LEU A 117 -0.40 -5.33 22.91
N LYS A 118 -1.07 -4.20 23.14
CA LYS A 118 -1.23 -3.56 24.47
C LYS A 118 -2.54 -3.94 25.17
N SER A 119 -3.47 -4.54 24.43
CA SER A 119 -4.79 -4.95 24.90
C SER A 119 -4.74 -6.36 25.48
#